data_AF-A0A7V4EJ64-F1
#
_entry.id   AF-A0A7V4EJ64-F1
#
_cell.length_a   1.000
_cell.length_b   1.000
_cell.length_c   1.000
_cell.angle_alpha   90.00
_cell.angle_beta   90.00
_cell.angle_gamma   90.00
#
_symmetry.space_group_name_H-M   'P 1'
#
loop_
_entity.id
_entity.type
_entity.pdbx_description
1 polymer ?
#
loop_
_entity_poly.entity_id
_entity_poly.type
_entity_poly.pdbx_seq_one_letter_code
_entity_poly.pdbx_strand_id
1 'polypeptide(L)'
;LKRFTRELSERFGARVELLAEGPREEAAYLGTLGACGMESCCSTWLQGFAQVSIKLARDQGLPLNPEKISGPCGRLLCCLAYEHPVYQELLAELPRKNARVCTKEGVCGKVQKVNPLKGTVELLLEEGKAVEVSKEELA
;
A
#
# COMPACT_ATOMS: atom_id res chain seq x y z
N LEU A 1 -3.62 4.67 -37.32
CA LEU A 1 -4.27 5.72 -36.49
C LEU A 1 -4.70 6.94 -37.32
N LYS A 2 -3.79 7.65 -38.02
CA LYS A 2 -4.15 8.86 -38.82
C LYS A 2 -5.28 8.68 -39.85
N ARG A 3 -5.36 7.51 -40.51
CA ARG A 3 -6.45 7.18 -41.43
C ARG A 3 -7.81 7.09 -40.71
N PHE A 4 -7.85 6.40 -39.58
CA PHE A 4 -9.06 6.24 -38.75
C PHE A 4 -9.54 7.57 -38.18
N THR A 5 -8.63 8.41 -37.67
CA THR A 5 -9.03 9.74 -37.16
C THR A 5 -9.65 10.60 -38.26
N ARG A 6 -9.14 10.53 -39.50
CA ARG A 6 -9.72 11.25 -40.64
C ARG A 6 -11.11 10.71 -41.00
N GLU A 7 -11.24 9.39 -41.16
CA GLU A 7 -12.52 8.74 -41.48
C GLU A 7 -13.60 9.04 -40.42
N LEU A 8 -13.26 8.99 -39.13
CA LEU A 8 -14.18 9.32 -38.05
C LEU A 8 -14.52 10.81 -38.01
N SER A 9 -13.55 11.70 -38.24
CA SER A 9 -13.79 13.14 -38.25
C SER A 9 -14.72 13.56 -39.39
N GLU A 10 -14.52 13.01 -40.59
CA GLU A 10 -15.40 13.22 -41.75
C GLU A 10 -16.81 12.67 -41.49
N ARG A 11 -16.92 11.47 -40.88
CA ARG A 11 -18.20 10.84 -40.58
C ARG A 11 -19.03 11.58 -39.53
N PHE A 12 -18.40 12.09 -38.48
CA PHE A 12 -19.09 12.69 -37.34
C PHE A 12 -19.06 14.23 -37.34
N GLY A 13 -18.37 14.85 -38.30
CA GLY A 13 -18.25 16.31 -38.38
C GLY A 13 -17.56 16.93 -37.14
N ALA A 14 -16.75 16.14 -36.44
CA ALA A 14 -16.12 16.52 -35.18
C ALA A 14 -14.62 16.23 -35.23
N ARG A 15 -13.83 16.99 -34.45
CA ARG A 15 -12.40 16.70 -34.27
C ARG A 15 -12.26 15.44 -33.43
N VAL A 16 -11.70 14.38 -34.02
CA VAL A 16 -11.46 13.11 -33.32
C VAL A 16 -9.99 13.01 -32.90
N GLU A 17 -9.77 12.88 -31.59
CA GLU A 17 -8.45 12.63 -31.01
C GLU A 17 -8.44 11.23 -30.39
N LEU A 18 -7.36 10.48 -30.62
CA LEU A 18 -7.15 9.17 -30.01
C LEU A 18 -6.12 9.35 -28.90
N LEU A 19 -6.52 9.04 -27.67
CA LEU A 19 -5.65 9.04 -26.51
C LEU A 19 -5.21 7.61 -26.24
N ALA A 20 -3.90 7.42 -26.03
CA ALA A 20 -3.39 6.15 -25.57
C ALA A 20 -3.58 6.09 -24.05
N GLU A 21 -4.44 5.18 -23.60
CA GLU A 21 -4.65 4.95 -22.17
C GLU A 21 -3.80 3.77 -21.72
N GLY A 22 -3.20 3.91 -20.54
CA GLY A 22 -2.54 2.80 -19.88
C GLY A 22 -3.56 1.89 -19.19
N PRO A 23 -3.11 0.73 -18.70
CA PRO A 23 -4.00 -0.23 -18.05
C PRO A 23 -4.59 0.30 -16.73
N ARG A 24 -3.93 1.29 -16.09
CA ARG A 24 -4.45 1.89 -14.86
C ARG A 24 -5.55 2.89 -15.16
N GLU A 25 -5.39 3.68 -16.21
CA GLU A 25 -6.39 4.61 -16.73
C GLU A 25 -7.65 3.84 -17.17
N GLU A 26 -7.48 2.71 -17.87
CA GLU A 26 -8.59 1.82 -18.23
C GLU A 26 -9.34 1.31 -16.99
N ALA A 27 -8.61 0.83 -15.97
CA ALA A 27 -9.22 0.37 -14.72
C ALA A 27 -9.91 1.50 -13.92
N ALA A 28 -9.43 2.74 -14.07
CA ALA A 28 -10.03 3.92 -13.47
C ALA A 28 -11.34 4.32 -14.18
N TYR A 29 -11.36 4.26 -15.51
CA TYR A 29 -12.56 4.53 -16.30
C TYR A 29 -13.64 3.48 -16.06
N LEU A 30 -13.25 2.21 -15.95
CA LEU A 30 -14.18 1.10 -15.70
C LEU A 30 -14.73 1.05 -14.27
N GLY A 31 -14.08 1.68 -13.28
CA GLY A 31 -14.53 1.62 -11.89
C GLY A 31 -14.37 0.24 -11.26
N THR A 32 -13.16 -0.34 -11.34
CA THR A 32 -12.88 -1.68 -10.79
C THR A 32 -12.92 -1.75 -9.26
N LEU A 33 -13.04 -2.94 -8.68
CA LEU A 33 -12.90 -3.18 -7.24
C LEU A 33 -11.44 -3.56 -6.88
N GLY A 34 -10.94 -2.99 -5.79
CA GLY A 34 -9.64 -3.34 -5.23
C GLY A 34 -9.68 -4.66 -4.45
N ALA A 35 -8.50 -5.20 -4.13
CA ALA A 35 -8.37 -6.38 -3.27
C ALA A 35 -8.94 -6.18 -1.85
N CYS A 36 -9.13 -4.92 -1.43
CA CYS A 36 -9.80 -4.54 -0.19
C CYS A 36 -11.34 -4.60 -0.26
N GLY A 37 -11.91 -4.91 -1.43
CA GLY A 37 -13.36 -4.94 -1.65
C GLY A 37 -14.02 -3.57 -1.89
N MET A 38 -13.25 -2.47 -1.81
CA MET A 38 -13.73 -1.12 -2.11
C MET A 38 -13.52 -0.76 -3.58
N GLU A 39 -14.23 0.28 -4.04
CA GLU A 39 -13.97 0.90 -5.34
C GLU A 39 -12.50 1.31 -5.48
N SER A 40 -11.95 1.12 -6.67
CA SER A 40 -10.56 1.41 -6.96
C SER A 40 -10.23 2.88 -6.68
N CYS A 41 -9.15 3.10 -5.93
CA CYS A 41 -8.74 4.45 -5.51
C CYS A 41 -8.50 5.37 -6.72
N CYS A 42 -8.03 4.82 -7.85
CA CYS A 42 -7.81 5.59 -9.09
C CYS A 42 -9.09 6.10 -9.75
N SER A 43 -10.23 5.48 -9.48
CA SER A 43 -11.54 5.89 -9.99
C SER A 43 -12.24 6.92 -9.10
N THR A 44 -11.76 7.08 -7.86
CA THR A 44 -12.46 7.83 -6.81
C THR A 44 -11.69 9.08 -6.40
N TRP A 45 -10.53 8.93 -5.75
CA TRP A 45 -9.83 10.06 -5.11
C TRP A 45 -8.31 10.09 -5.36
N LEU A 46 -7.69 8.99 -5.78
CA LEU A 46 -6.24 8.85 -5.99
C LEU A 46 -5.87 8.81 -7.47
N GLN A 47 -6.11 9.93 -8.18
CA GLN A 47 -5.83 10.08 -9.62
C GLN A 47 -4.38 10.50 -9.91
N GLY A 48 -3.64 10.96 -8.90
CA GLY A 48 -2.20 11.26 -8.99
C GLY A 48 -1.36 10.00 -8.88
N PHE A 49 -0.87 9.47 -9.99
CA PHE A 49 -0.11 8.22 -9.99
C PHE A 49 1.35 8.45 -9.59
N ALA A 50 1.69 8.12 -8.35
CA ALA A 50 3.07 7.99 -7.92
C ALA A 50 3.71 6.72 -8.51
N GLN A 51 5.03 6.76 -8.74
CA GLN A 51 5.80 5.58 -9.10
C GLN A 51 5.83 4.61 -7.92
N VAL A 52 5.32 3.39 -8.13
CA VAL A 52 5.31 2.34 -7.12
C VAL A 52 6.44 1.37 -7.42
N SER A 53 7.20 0.98 -6.39
CA SER A 53 8.27 -0.01 -6.49
C SER A 53 8.04 -1.18 -5.55
N ILE A 54 8.62 -2.34 -5.87
CA ILE A 54 8.57 -3.55 -5.03
C ILE A 54 9.15 -3.29 -3.63
N LYS A 55 10.08 -2.33 -3.50
CA LYS A 55 10.65 -1.93 -2.22
C LYS A 55 9.58 -1.47 -1.23
N LEU A 56 8.56 -0.72 -1.69
CA LEU A 56 7.47 -0.24 -0.83
C LEU A 56 6.68 -1.38 -0.21
N ALA A 57 6.41 -2.45 -0.97
CA ALA A 57 5.74 -3.65 -0.46
C ALA A 57 6.60 -4.37 0.59
N ARG A 58 7.92 -4.45 0.35
CA ARG A 58 8.87 -5.05 1.31
C ARG A 58 8.93 -4.24 2.61
N ASP A 59 9.01 -2.92 2.51
CA ASP A 59 9.10 -2.03 3.68
C ASP A 59 7.81 -2.13 4.54
N GLN A 60 6.67 -2.36 3.90
CA GLN A 60 5.37 -2.60 4.55
C GLN A 60 5.14 -4.04 5.02
N GLY A 61 6.14 -4.92 4.90
CA GLY A 61 6.04 -6.31 5.36
C GLY A 61 5.06 -7.17 4.57
N LEU A 62 4.70 -6.78 3.35
CA LEU A 62 3.79 -7.54 2.50
C LEU A 62 4.52 -8.68 1.77
N PRO A 63 3.84 -9.83 1.54
CA PRO A 63 4.40 -10.91 0.76
C PRO A 63 4.60 -10.47 -0.70
N LEU A 64 5.74 -10.80 -1.29
CA LEU A 64 6.10 -10.40 -2.66
C LEU A 64 5.41 -11.24 -3.75
N ASN A 65 4.24 -11.81 -3.46
CA ASN A 65 3.41 -12.51 -4.45
C ASN A 65 2.67 -11.47 -5.31
N PRO A 66 2.79 -11.49 -6.65
CA PRO A 66 2.07 -10.60 -7.56
C PRO A 66 0.58 -10.46 -7.27
N GLU A 67 -0.11 -11.55 -6.90
CA GLU A 67 -1.55 -11.53 -6.57
C GLU A 67 -1.89 -10.68 -5.34
N LYS A 68 -0.93 -10.51 -4.43
CA LYS A 68 -1.11 -9.74 -3.19
C LYS A 68 -0.68 -8.28 -3.30
N ILE A 69 0.18 -7.95 -4.27
CA ILE A 69 0.75 -6.60 -4.42
C ILE A 69 0.34 -5.89 -5.71
N SER A 70 -0.45 -6.55 -6.57
CA SER A 70 -0.95 -5.97 -7.82
C SER A 70 -2.43 -5.62 -7.71
N GLY A 71 -2.81 -4.49 -8.28
CA GLY A 71 -4.20 -4.09 -8.44
C GLY A 71 -4.87 -4.76 -9.64
N PRO A 72 -6.18 -4.52 -9.82
CA PRO A 72 -6.95 -5.06 -10.95
C PRO A 72 -6.43 -4.62 -12.32
N CYS A 73 -5.74 -3.47 -12.39
CA CYS A 73 -5.04 -2.98 -13.59
C CYS A 73 -3.74 -3.75 -13.93
N GLY A 74 -3.37 -4.79 -13.17
CA GLY A 74 -2.13 -5.54 -13.38
C GLY A 74 -0.84 -4.79 -13.04
N ARG A 75 -0.94 -3.59 -12.45
CA ARG A 75 0.20 -2.82 -11.90
C ARG A 75 0.23 -2.93 -10.38
N LEU A 76 1.37 -2.59 -9.78
CA LEU A 76 1.50 -2.53 -8.33
C LEU A 76 0.43 -1.63 -7.70
N LEU A 77 -0.03 -2.00 -6.50
CA LEU A 77 -1.05 -1.29 -5.76
C LEU A 77 -0.63 0.17 -5.50
N CYS A 78 -1.48 1.14 -5.85
CA CYS A 78 -1.22 2.56 -5.61
C CYS A 78 -1.25 2.94 -4.12
N CYS A 79 -1.98 2.18 -3.29
CA CYS A 79 -1.99 2.37 -1.84
C CYS A 79 -0.59 2.20 -1.22
N LEU A 80 0.28 1.36 -1.80
CA LEU A 80 1.64 1.17 -1.30
C LEU A 80 2.44 2.47 -1.27
N ALA A 81 2.26 3.35 -2.26
CA ALA A 81 2.93 4.66 -2.27
C ALA A 81 2.20 5.66 -1.38
N TYR A 82 0.86 5.62 -1.37
CA TYR A 82 0.03 6.53 -0.59
C TYR A 82 0.23 6.36 0.92
N GLU A 83 0.24 5.11 1.41
CA GLU A 83 0.34 4.79 2.85
C GLU A 83 1.78 4.86 3.36
N HIS A 84 2.78 4.86 2.47
CA HIS A 84 4.18 4.76 2.86
C HIS A 84 4.67 5.86 3.82
N PRO A 85 4.34 7.15 3.64
CA PRO A 85 4.77 8.20 4.57
C PRO A 85 4.26 7.94 5.99
N VAL A 86 2.97 7.66 6.13
CA VAL A 86 2.32 7.34 7.43
C VAL A 86 2.92 6.06 8.02
N TYR A 87 3.19 5.05 7.18
CA TYR A 87 3.82 3.82 7.63
C TYR A 87 5.23 4.06 8.21
N GLN A 88 6.03 4.95 7.60
CA GLN A 88 7.35 5.34 8.11
C GLN A 88 7.26 6.08 9.45
N GLU A 89 6.27 6.97 9.61
CA GLU A 89 6.01 7.68 10.86
C GLU A 89 5.66 6.69 11.98
N LEU A 90 4.72 5.78 11.74
CA LEU A 90 4.34 4.74 12.70
C LEU A 90 5.50 3.82 13.08
N LEU A 91 6.37 3.50 12.11
CA LEU A 91 7.57 2.69 12.36
C LEU A 91 8.60 3.44 13.22
N ALA A 92 8.73 4.75 13.04
CA ALA A 92 9.67 5.58 13.81
C ALA A 92 9.26 5.72 15.28
N GLU A 93 7.96 5.65 15.56
CA GLU A 93 7.42 5.68 16.92
C GLU A 93 7.55 4.35 17.68
N LEU A 94 7.83 3.26 16.97
CA LEU A 94 7.92 1.92 17.55
C LEU A 94 9.38 1.47 17.71
N PRO A 95 9.69 0.65 18.74
CA PRO A 95 11.03 0.14 18.92
C PRO A 95 11.41 -0.79 17.76
N ARG A 96 12.70 -0.78 17.40
CA ARG A 96 13.22 -1.61 16.32
C ARG A 96 13.07 -3.10 16.64
N LYS A 97 12.82 -3.91 15.61
CA LYS A 97 12.87 -5.37 15.72
C LYS A 97 14.22 -5.79 16.33
N ASN A 98 14.18 -6.74 17.26
CA ASN A 98 15.30 -7.21 18.10
C ASN A 98 15.82 -6.25 19.18
N ALA A 99 15.26 -5.06 19.33
CA ALA A 99 15.57 -4.23 20.50
C ALA A 99 15.06 -4.92 21.78
N ARG A 100 15.76 -4.70 22.90
CA ARG A 100 15.25 -5.02 24.23
C ARG A 100 14.50 -3.79 24.73
N VAL A 101 13.23 -3.97 25.06
CA VAL A 101 12.39 -2.93 25.65
C VAL A 101 11.73 -3.49 26.90
N CYS A 102 11.51 -2.61 27.87
CA CYS A 102 10.81 -2.94 29.09
C CYS A 102 9.47 -2.22 29.08
N THR A 103 8.44 -2.91 29.56
CA THR A 103 7.14 -2.31 29.80
C THR A 103 7.17 -1.51 31.10
N LYS A 104 6.19 -0.62 31.28
CA LYS A 104 6.00 0.12 32.54
C LYS A 104 5.76 -0.80 33.75
N GLU A 105 5.29 -2.02 33.52
CA GLU A 105 5.11 -3.06 34.54
C GLU A 105 6.43 -3.77 34.91
N GLY A 106 7.57 -3.35 34.35
CA GLY A 106 8.89 -3.92 34.63
C GLY A 106 9.19 -5.21 33.85
N VAL A 107 8.31 -5.62 32.94
CA VAL A 107 8.51 -6.82 32.11
C VAL A 107 9.39 -6.47 30.91
N CYS A 108 10.60 -7.01 30.86
CA CYS A 108 11.54 -6.79 29.78
C CYS A 108 11.53 -7.97 28.78
N GLY A 109 11.52 -7.65 27.50
CA GLY A 109 11.52 -8.64 26.43
C GLY A 109 12.23 -8.16 25.17
N LYS A 110 12.47 -9.08 24.24
CA LYS A 110 13.03 -8.78 22.93
C LYS A 110 11.91 -8.62 21.91
N VAL A 111 11.91 -7.53 21.14
CA VAL A 111 10.91 -7.30 20.09
C VAL A 111 11.08 -8.34 18.99
N GLN A 112 10.13 -9.28 18.88
CA GLN A 112 10.13 -10.30 17.83
C GLN A 112 9.42 -9.79 16.57
N LYS A 113 8.31 -9.06 16.75
CA LYS A 113 7.50 -8.54 15.65
C LYS A 113 6.94 -7.16 16.02
N VAL A 114 6.85 -6.31 15.01
CA VAL A 114 6.34 -4.95 15.13
C VAL A 114 5.12 -4.87 14.21
N ASN A 115 4.00 -4.37 14.72
CA ASN A 115 2.77 -4.17 13.95
C ASN A 115 2.46 -2.66 13.87
N PRO A 116 3.00 -1.92 12.87
CA PRO A 116 2.89 -0.45 12.81
C PRO A 116 1.45 0.05 12.77
N LEU A 117 0.58 -0.60 11.99
CA LEU A 117 -0.83 -0.22 11.84
C LEU A 117 -1.65 -0.38 13.12
N LYS A 118 -1.26 -1.29 14.01
CA LYS A 118 -1.92 -1.50 15.31
C LYS A 118 -1.25 -0.71 16.44
N GLY A 119 -0.05 -0.18 16.22
CA GLY A 119 0.77 0.40 17.28
C GLY A 119 1.18 -0.61 18.35
N THR A 120 1.23 -1.91 18.02
CA THR A 120 1.59 -2.99 18.96
C THR A 120 2.92 -3.64 18.61
N VAL A 121 3.60 -4.15 19.64
CA VAL A 121 4.84 -4.93 19.52
C VAL A 121 4.68 -6.27 20.22
N GLU A 122 5.15 -7.33 19.58
CA GLU A 122 5.22 -8.66 20.18
C GLU A 122 6.59 -8.81 20.86
N LEU A 123 6.59 -8.87 22.19
CA LEU A 123 7.77 -9.08 23.02
C LEU A 123 7.94 -10.55 23.35
N LEU A 124 9.13 -11.08 23.10
CA LEU A 124 9.56 -12.37 23.61
C LEU A 124 10.19 -12.17 24.99
N LEU A 125 9.51 -12.65 26.03
CA LEU A 125 10.01 -12.64 27.40
C LEU A 125 11.11 -13.68 27.59
N GLU A 126 11.94 -13.53 28.63
CA GLU A 126 12.97 -14.51 28.97
C GLU A 126 12.37 -15.89 29.33
N GLU A 127 11.11 -15.93 29.74
CA GLU A 127 10.33 -17.16 29.99
C GLU A 127 9.83 -17.86 28.71
N GLY A 128 10.13 -17.33 27.51
CA GLY A 128 9.70 -17.91 26.23
C GLY A 128 8.24 -17.63 25.86
N LYS A 129 7.50 -16.83 26.64
CA LYS A 129 6.16 -16.35 26.30
C LYS A 129 6.24 -15.12 25.40
N ALA A 130 5.39 -15.08 24.37
CA ALA A 130 5.19 -13.91 23.52
C ALA A 130 4.00 -13.10 24.06
N VAL A 131 4.21 -11.82 24.34
CA VAL A 131 3.17 -10.89 24.79
C VAL A 131 3.05 -9.74 23.80
N GLU A 132 1.82 -9.46 23.36
CA GLU A 132 1.53 -8.27 22.55
C GLU A 132 1.30 -7.08 23.48
N VAL A 133 2.10 -6.03 23.32
CA VAL A 133 2.09 -4.84 24.16
C VAL A 133 1.82 -3.62 23.28
N SER A 134 0.98 -2.70 23.76
CA SER A 134 0.67 -1.45 23.07
C SER A 134 1.78 -0.40 23.25
N LYS A 135 1.86 0.56 22.33
CA LYS A 135 2.78 1.71 22.43
C LYS A 135 2.71 2.43 23.78
N GLU A 136 1.53 2.48 24.41
CA GLU A 136 1.27 3.22 25.64
C GLU A 136 1.89 2.55 26.89
N GLU A 137 2.13 1.24 26.81
CA GLU A 137 2.66 0.41 27.89
C GLU A 137 4.18 0.25 27.83
N LEU A 138 4.81 0.71 26.73
CA LEU A 138 6.26 0.78 26.59
C LEU A 138 6.83 1.93 27.44
N ALA A 139 7.98 1.67 28.09
CA ALA A 139 8.75 2.66 28.84
C ALA A 139 9.86 3.28 27.98
#